data_AF-A0A1M5RG21-F1
#
_entry.id   AF-A0A1M5RG21-F1
#
_cell.length_a   1.000
_cell.length_b   1.000
_cell.length_c   1.000
_cell.angle_alpha   90.00
_cell.angle_beta   90.00
_cell.angle_gamma   90.00
#
_symmetry.space_group_name_H-M   'P 1'
#
loop_
_entity.id
_entity.type
_entity.pdbx_description
1 polymer ?
#
loop_
_entity_poly.entity_id
_entity_poly.type
_entity_poly.pdbx_seq_one_letter_code
_entity_poly.pdbx_strand_id
1 'polypeptide(L)'
;MKFPKTAEDIKNELLNSIDKINVIGDLRIRQLIQILSKIEDRIIVEGIIQVFENEDRIDSIYIDQKYAGIILKKLNPKTNENIELLIIRTLKNWNKSLEELPFWFKDNYGIEIVKKVFDEIENKGISKIESDKLTTMKWFLGIKNS
;
A
#
# COMPACT_ATOMS: atom_id res chain seq x y z
N MET A 1 21.94 -7.79 1.93
CA MET A 1 20.82 -7.20 1.18
C MET A 1 21.45 -6.28 0.13
N LYS A 2 20.99 -6.31 -1.12
CA LYS A 2 21.49 -5.36 -2.13
C LYS A 2 20.74 -4.02 -1.96
N PHE A 3 21.38 -2.91 -2.29
CA PHE A 3 20.72 -1.60 -2.27
C PHE A 3 19.75 -1.53 -3.45
N PRO A 4 18.42 -1.46 -3.24
CA PRO A 4 17.45 -1.42 -4.33
C PRO A 4 17.57 -0.10 -5.08
N LYS A 5 17.48 -0.13 -6.40
CA LYS A 5 17.58 1.08 -7.26
C LYS A 5 16.30 1.39 -8.00
N THR A 6 15.41 0.40 -8.12
CA THR A 6 14.14 0.50 -8.84
C THR A 6 12.98 0.06 -7.96
N ALA A 7 11.76 0.42 -8.36
CA ALA A 7 10.54 -0.04 -7.68
C ALA A 7 10.44 -1.58 -7.65
N GLU A 8 10.83 -2.23 -8.76
CA GLU A 8 10.86 -3.68 -8.87
C GLU A 8 11.86 -4.32 -7.90
N ASP A 9 13.04 -3.70 -7.70
CA ASP A 9 14.00 -4.16 -6.68
C ASP A 9 13.41 -4.08 -5.27
N ILE A 10 12.68 -3.01 -4.96
CA ILE A 10 12.03 -2.82 -3.65
C ILE A 10 10.97 -3.89 -3.44
N LYS A 11 10.06 -4.07 -4.41
CA LYS A 11 9.02 -5.11 -4.37
C LYS A 11 9.65 -6.48 -4.12
N ASN A 12 10.64 -6.86 -4.94
CA ASN A 12 11.27 -8.16 -4.85
C ASN A 12 12.06 -8.35 -3.55
N GLU A 13 12.80 -7.34 -3.08
CA GLU A 13 13.53 -7.45 -1.81
C GLU A 13 12.57 -7.51 -0.61
N LEU A 14 11.43 -6.82 -0.67
CA LEU A 14 10.39 -6.93 0.34
C LEU A 14 9.81 -8.34 0.39
N LEU A 15 9.33 -8.87 -0.74
CA LEU A 15 8.76 -10.22 -0.81
C LEU A 15 9.77 -11.29 -0.36
N ASN A 16 11.03 -11.19 -0.83
CA ASN A 16 12.11 -12.07 -0.38
C ASN A 16 12.41 -11.97 1.13
N SER A 17 12.20 -10.80 1.73
CA SER A 17 12.37 -10.61 3.17
C SER A 17 11.21 -11.20 3.97
N ILE A 18 9.99 -11.14 3.43
CA ILE A 18 8.79 -11.73 4.03
C ILE A 18 8.85 -13.26 3.96
N ASP A 19 9.30 -13.83 2.84
CA ASP A 19 9.46 -15.29 2.69
C ASP A 19 10.40 -15.90 3.74
N LYS A 20 11.31 -15.10 4.29
CA LYS A 20 12.28 -15.52 5.30
C LYS A 20 11.82 -15.24 6.73
N ILE A 21 10.64 -14.67 6.92
CA ILE A 21 10.22 -14.18 8.24
C ILE A 21 10.06 -15.30 9.26
N ASN A 22 9.59 -16.46 8.83
CA ASN A 22 9.44 -17.63 9.68
C ASN A 22 10.79 -18.24 10.10
N VAL A 23 11.88 -17.90 9.42
CA VAL A 23 13.23 -18.45 9.67
C VAL A 23 14.08 -17.51 10.51
N ILE A 24 14.06 -16.21 10.20
CA ILE A 24 14.97 -15.22 10.79
C ILE A 24 14.25 -14.01 11.39
N GLY A 25 12.92 -14.09 11.51
CA GLY A 25 12.08 -13.00 12.02
C GLY A 25 12.09 -11.76 11.14
N ASP A 26 11.76 -10.62 11.75
CA ASP A 26 11.61 -9.33 11.07
C ASP A 26 12.93 -8.60 10.78
N LEU A 27 14.08 -9.23 11.05
CA LEU A 27 15.39 -8.57 10.97
C LEU A 27 15.66 -7.97 9.59
N ARG A 28 15.36 -8.72 8.53
CA ARG A 28 15.53 -8.23 7.16
C ARG A 28 14.60 -7.07 6.84
N ILE A 29 13.36 -7.10 7.31
CA ILE A 29 12.41 -6.01 7.11
C ILE A 29 12.91 -4.73 7.80
N ARG A 30 13.42 -4.84 9.03
CA ARG A 30 14.01 -3.70 9.74
C ARG A 30 15.22 -3.12 9.00
N GLN A 31 16.09 -3.97 8.45
CA GLN A 31 17.21 -3.54 7.63
C GLN A 31 16.76 -2.88 6.32
N LEU A 32 15.74 -3.44 5.65
CA LEU A 32 15.17 -2.88 4.44
C LEU A 32 14.63 -1.48 4.70
N ILE A 33 13.87 -1.26 5.79
CA ILE A 33 13.36 0.07 6.16
C ILE A 33 14.50 1.09 6.33
N GLN A 34 15.62 0.71 6.96
CA GLN A 34 16.79 1.59 7.12
C GLN A 34 17.49 1.91 5.79
N ILE A 35 17.42 1.01 4.82
CA ILE A 35 17.95 1.24 3.47
C ILE A 35 17.01 2.16 2.70
N LEU A 36 15.70 1.88 2.76
CA LEU A 36 14.66 2.62 2.05
C LEU A 36 14.59 4.09 2.49
N SER A 37 14.92 4.43 3.74
CA SER A 37 14.98 5.84 4.18
C SER A 37 16.00 6.71 3.44
N LYS A 38 16.85 6.11 2.60
CA LYS A 38 17.85 6.78 1.74
C LYS A 38 17.47 6.74 0.26
N ILE A 39 16.34 6.13 -0.08
CA ILE A 39 15.81 6.01 -1.44
C ILE A 39 14.83 7.15 -1.69
N GLU A 40 14.70 7.59 -2.93
CA GLU A 40 13.70 8.57 -3.33
C GLU A 40 12.28 8.05 -3.08
N ASP A 41 11.45 8.86 -2.42
CA ASP A 41 10.08 8.51 -2.01
C ASP A 41 9.24 7.96 -3.16
N ARG A 42 9.37 8.53 -4.36
CA ARG A 42 8.64 8.06 -5.55
C ARG A 42 8.92 6.60 -5.87
N ILE A 43 10.18 6.16 -5.76
CA ILE A 43 10.59 4.78 -6.03
C ILE A 43 10.03 3.86 -4.93
N ILE A 44 10.03 4.31 -3.68
CA ILE A 44 9.46 3.59 -2.55
C ILE A 44 7.96 3.39 -2.75
N VAL A 45 7.22 4.48 -3.04
CA VAL A 45 5.78 4.43 -3.28
C VAL A 45 5.45 3.45 -4.38
N GLU A 46 6.09 3.57 -5.55
CA GLU A 46 5.82 2.67 -6.68
C GLU A 46 6.12 1.21 -6.32
N GLY A 47 7.24 0.91 -5.67
CA GLY A 47 7.58 -0.46 -5.26
C GLY A 47 6.62 -1.05 -4.24
N ILE A 48 6.12 -0.24 -3.31
CA ILE A 48 5.13 -0.66 -2.32
C ILE A 48 3.75 -0.85 -2.95
N ILE A 49 3.33 0.05 -3.83
CA ILE A 49 2.05 -0.03 -4.54
C ILE A 49 1.98 -1.30 -5.41
N GLN A 50 3.08 -1.69 -6.06
CA GLN A 50 3.18 -2.96 -6.78
C GLN A 50 2.98 -4.21 -5.89
N VAL A 51 3.23 -4.12 -4.58
CA VAL A 51 2.94 -5.23 -3.64
C VAL A 51 1.45 -5.34 -3.38
N PHE A 52 0.75 -4.21 -3.26
CA PHE A 52 -0.71 -4.19 -3.12
C PHE A 52 -1.42 -4.66 -4.39
N GLU A 53 -0.85 -4.39 -5.56
CA GLU A 53 -1.35 -4.88 -6.87
C GLU A 53 -1.11 -6.36 -7.12
N ASN A 54 -0.19 -7.00 -6.39
CA ASN A 54 0.27 -8.34 -6.73
C ASN A 54 -0.81 -9.42 -6.51
N GLU A 55 -1.39 -9.90 -7.61
CA GLU A 55 -2.41 -10.96 -7.62
C GLU A 55 -1.82 -12.38 -7.61
N ASP A 56 -0.50 -12.53 -7.80
CA ASP A 56 0.14 -13.85 -7.96
C ASP A 56 0.33 -14.60 -6.63
N ARG A 57 0.36 -13.87 -5.51
CA ARG A 57 0.71 -14.38 -4.17
C ARG A 57 -0.51 -14.49 -3.25
N ILE A 58 -1.54 -15.19 -3.71
CA ILE A 58 -2.86 -15.26 -3.05
C ILE A 58 -2.75 -15.75 -1.59
N ASP A 59 -1.96 -16.79 -1.32
CA ASP A 59 -1.85 -17.38 0.02
C ASP A 59 -1.07 -16.49 1.02
N SER A 60 -0.18 -15.63 0.52
CA SER A 60 0.60 -14.70 1.36
C SER A 60 0.13 -13.25 1.27
N ILE A 61 -0.96 -12.96 0.56
CA ILE A 61 -1.43 -11.60 0.28
C ILE A 61 -1.55 -10.74 1.53
N TYR A 62 -2.08 -11.31 2.62
CA TYR A 62 -2.22 -10.61 3.89
C TYR A 62 -0.85 -10.23 4.48
N ILE A 63 0.10 -11.17 4.52
CA ILE A 63 1.40 -10.92 5.14
C ILE A 63 2.25 -9.97 4.28
N ASP A 64 2.14 -10.10 2.95
CA ASP A 64 2.81 -9.25 1.98
C ASP A 64 2.38 -7.80 2.13
N GLN A 65 1.08 -7.56 2.11
CA GLN A 65 0.51 -6.23 2.26
C GLN A 65 0.67 -5.67 3.68
N LYS A 66 0.67 -6.52 4.72
CA LYS A 66 0.92 -6.07 6.11
C LYS A 66 2.29 -5.43 6.24
N TYR A 67 3.34 -6.06 5.73
CA TYR A 67 4.69 -5.49 5.81
C TYR A 67 4.88 -4.31 4.88
N ALA A 68 4.22 -4.30 3.72
CA ALA A 68 4.15 -3.12 2.85
C ALA A 68 3.51 -1.92 3.59
N GLY A 69 2.39 -2.13 4.29
CA GLY A 69 1.73 -1.14 5.12
C GLY A 69 2.61 -0.62 6.27
N ILE A 70 3.36 -1.50 6.93
CA ILE A 70 4.33 -1.10 7.96
C ILE A 70 5.40 -0.15 7.39
N ILE A 71 5.86 -0.38 6.16
CA ILE A 71 6.82 0.50 5.49
C ILE A 71 6.19 1.86 5.21
N LEU A 72 4.97 1.92 4.65
CA LEU A 72 4.25 3.17 4.44
C LEU A 72 4.07 3.96 5.72
N LYS A 73 3.66 3.30 6.80
CA LYS A 73 3.44 3.93 8.11
C LYS A 73 4.72 4.48 8.72
N LYS A 74 5.84 3.75 8.59
CA LYS A 74 7.12 4.14 9.21
C LYS A 74 7.87 5.21 8.43
N LEU A 75 7.88 5.13 7.11
CA LEU A 75 8.62 6.06 6.26
C LEU A 75 7.76 7.24 5.81
N ASN A 76 6.45 7.05 5.69
CA ASN A 76 5.49 8.02 5.15
C ASN A 76 6.01 8.72 3.88
N PRO A 77 6.45 7.96 2.86
CA PRO A 77 7.08 8.53 1.67
C PRO A 77 6.08 9.45 0.96
N LYS A 78 6.56 10.62 0.52
CA LYS A 78 5.75 11.64 -0.15
C LYS A 78 5.71 11.42 -1.65
N THR A 79 4.56 11.74 -2.24
CA THR A 79 4.38 11.60 -3.68
C THR A 79 3.40 12.62 -4.23
N ASN A 80 3.58 12.97 -5.50
CA ASN A 80 2.65 13.78 -6.29
C ASN A 80 1.91 12.92 -7.33
N GLU A 81 2.05 11.60 -7.27
CA GLU A 81 1.31 10.68 -8.14
C GLU A 81 -0.20 10.86 -7.94
N ASN A 82 -0.99 10.56 -8.98
CA ASN A 82 -2.44 10.73 -8.92
C ASN A 82 -3.06 9.72 -7.94
N ILE A 83 -3.67 10.20 -6.86
CA ILE A 83 -4.32 9.36 -5.84
C ILE A 83 -5.41 8.46 -6.43
N GLU A 84 -6.20 8.94 -7.40
CA GLU A 84 -7.23 8.13 -8.04
C GLU A 84 -6.62 6.89 -8.70
N LEU A 85 -5.51 7.08 -9.41
CA LEU A 85 -4.77 6.00 -10.04
C LEU A 85 -4.24 5.01 -8.99
N LEU A 86 -3.65 5.50 -7.89
CA LEU A 86 -3.15 4.64 -6.81
C LEU A 86 -4.26 3.82 -6.15
N ILE A 87 -5.43 4.43 -5.92
CA ILE A 87 -6.57 3.72 -5.34
C ILE A 87 -7.05 2.65 -6.32
N ILE A 88 -7.31 2.98 -7.59
CA ILE A 88 -7.79 2.00 -8.59
C ILE A 88 -6.83 0.83 -8.70
N ARG A 89 -5.52 1.11 -8.80
CA ARG A 89 -4.46 0.10 -8.89
C ARG A 89 -4.48 -0.87 -7.71
N THR A 90 -4.66 -0.36 -6.49
CA THR A 90 -4.58 -1.18 -5.27
C THR A 90 -5.93 -1.79 -4.86
N LEU A 91 -7.05 -1.17 -5.21
CA LEU A 91 -8.39 -1.54 -4.72
C LEU A 91 -8.76 -2.98 -5.08
N LYS A 92 -8.43 -3.42 -6.29
CA LYS A 92 -8.74 -4.76 -6.77
C LYS A 92 -8.20 -5.84 -5.85
N ASN A 93 -6.98 -5.67 -5.32
CA ASN A 93 -6.27 -6.70 -4.57
C ASN A 93 -5.97 -6.33 -3.10
N TRP A 94 -6.27 -5.10 -2.66
CA TRP A 94 -6.08 -4.69 -1.27
C TRP A 94 -6.87 -5.56 -0.28
N ASN A 95 -6.22 -5.94 0.81
CA ASN A 95 -6.78 -6.73 1.90
C ASN A 95 -7.45 -5.83 2.93
N LYS A 96 -8.76 -6.02 3.13
CA LYS A 96 -9.62 -5.22 4.00
C LYS A 96 -9.21 -5.18 5.48
N SER A 97 -8.36 -6.09 5.92
CA SER A 97 -7.86 -6.13 7.29
C SER A 97 -6.69 -5.17 7.55
N LEU A 98 -6.24 -4.42 6.55
CA LEU A 98 -5.03 -3.58 6.61
C LEU A 98 -5.35 -2.10 6.42
N GLU A 99 -5.30 -1.34 7.51
CA GLU A 99 -5.67 0.07 7.54
C GLU A 99 -4.54 1.03 7.09
N GLU A 100 -3.30 0.56 6.98
CA GLU A 100 -2.14 1.42 6.76
C GLU A 100 -2.18 2.16 5.42
N LEU A 101 -2.69 1.52 4.36
CA LEU A 101 -2.79 2.14 3.04
C LEU A 101 -3.82 3.28 3.01
N PRO A 102 -5.07 3.11 3.49
CA PRO A 102 -6.03 4.21 3.67
C PRO A 102 -5.47 5.37 4.48
N PHE A 103 -4.83 5.10 5.62
CA PHE A 103 -4.25 6.16 6.45
C PHE A 103 -3.10 6.88 5.74
N TRP A 104 -2.27 6.16 4.98
CA TRP A 104 -1.22 6.78 4.18
C TRP A 104 -1.80 7.71 3.09
N PHE A 105 -2.92 7.33 2.43
CA PHE A 105 -3.61 8.24 1.51
C PHE A 105 -4.06 9.53 2.21
N LYS A 106 -4.69 9.40 3.39
CA LYS A 106 -5.10 10.55 4.20
C LYS A 106 -3.91 11.45 4.56
N ASP A 107 -2.80 10.87 4.98
CA ASP A 107 -1.64 11.63 5.46
C ASP A 107 -0.84 12.31 4.32
N ASN A 108 -1.01 11.86 3.07
CA ASN A 108 -0.31 12.42 1.91
C ASN A 108 -1.17 13.39 1.10
N TYR A 109 -2.47 13.12 0.99
CA TYR A 109 -3.37 13.91 0.15
C TYR A 109 -4.41 14.71 0.94
N GLY A 110 -4.59 14.41 2.23
CA GLY A 110 -5.60 15.04 3.06
C GLY A 110 -6.99 14.42 2.88
N ILE A 111 -7.78 14.43 3.97
CA ILE A 111 -9.05 13.70 4.05
C ILE A 111 -10.10 14.16 3.01
N GLU A 112 -10.17 15.47 2.73
CA GLU A 112 -11.15 16.02 1.79
C GLU A 112 -10.90 15.56 0.35
N ILE A 113 -9.62 15.51 -0.07
CA ILE A 113 -9.24 15.04 -1.40
C ILE A 113 -9.50 13.53 -1.50
N VAL A 114 -9.09 12.75 -0.49
CA VAL A 114 -9.34 11.31 -0.45
C VAL A 114 -10.83 11.00 -0.54
N LYS A 115 -11.66 11.69 0.27
CA LYS A 115 -13.12 11.53 0.25
C LYS A 115 -13.69 11.80 -1.14
N LYS A 116 -13.35 12.93 -1.74
CA LYS A 116 -13.82 13.30 -3.09
C LYS A 116 -13.49 12.22 -4.12
N VAL A 117 -12.26 11.72 -4.10
CA VAL A 117 -11.79 10.70 -5.05
C VAL A 117 -12.50 9.36 -4.81
N PHE A 118 -12.76 8.97 -3.56
CA PHE A 118 -13.56 7.79 -3.27
C PHE A 118 -14.98 7.90 -3.85
N ASP A 119 -15.63 9.06 -3.70
CA ASP A 119 -16.98 9.27 -4.25
C ASP A 119 -16.95 9.28 -5.80
N GLU A 120 -15.90 9.85 -6.41
CA GLU A 120 -15.71 9.81 -7.88
C GLU A 120 -15.52 8.38 -8.40
N ILE A 121 -14.71 7.56 -7.73
CA ILE A 121 -14.47 6.15 -8.10
C ILE A 121 -15.76 5.34 -7.98
N GLU A 122 -16.52 5.52 -6.90
CA GLU A 122 -17.79 4.84 -6.68
C GLU A 122 -18.81 5.17 -7.80
N ASN A 123 -18.89 6.44 -8.20
CA ASN A 123 -19.77 6.89 -9.28
C ASN A 123 -19.37 6.39 -10.68
N LYS A 124 -18.10 6.05 -10.91
CA LYS A 124 -17.61 5.52 -12.20
C LYS A 124 -18.01 4.07 -12.45
N GLY A 125 -18.58 3.38 -11.47
CA GLY A 125 -19.03 2.00 -11.58
C GLY A 125 -17.87 1.02 -11.37
N ILE A 126 -17.66 0.63 -10.12
CA ILE A 126 -16.71 -0.41 -9.70
C ILE A 126 -17.44 -1.73 -9.42
N SER A 127 -16.72 -2.84 -9.37
CA SER A 127 -17.31 -4.12 -9.01
C SER A 127 -17.85 -4.11 -7.57
N LYS A 128 -18.76 -5.04 -7.25
CA LYS A 128 -19.30 -5.18 -5.88
C LYS A 128 -18.19 -5.44 -4.84
N ILE A 129 -17.15 -6.18 -5.22
CA ILE A 129 -16.01 -6.48 -4.34
C ILE A 129 -15.20 -5.21 -4.07
N GLU A 130 -14.92 -4.41 -5.10
CA GLU A 130 -14.20 -3.14 -4.96
C GLU A 130 -15.02 -2.12 -4.18
N SER A 131 -16.34 -2.06 -4.38
CA SER A 131 -17.24 -1.18 -3.61
C SER A 131 -17.23 -1.52 -2.11
N ASP A 132 -17.25 -2.80 -1.75
CA ASP A 132 -17.13 -3.25 -0.36
C ASP A 132 -15.77 -2.91 0.26
N LYS A 133 -14.68 -3.03 -0.51
CA LYS A 133 -13.34 -2.58 -0.10
C LYS A 133 -13.29 -1.07 0.10
N LEU A 134 -13.83 -0.29 -0.84
CA LEU A 134 -13.86 1.17 -0.76
C LEU A 134 -14.67 1.64 0.44
N THR A 135 -15.79 0.98 0.72
CA THR A 135 -16.60 1.19 1.93
C THR A 135 -15.79 0.93 3.20
N THR A 136 -14.96 -0.11 3.21
CA THR A 136 -14.07 -0.42 4.34
C THR A 136 -12.99 0.66 4.51
N MET A 137 -12.40 1.16 3.42
CA MET A 137 -11.46 2.29 3.47
C MET A 137 -12.14 3.55 4.03
N LYS A 138 -13.35 3.88 3.55
CA LYS A 138 -14.17 4.99 4.08
C LYS A 138 -14.40 4.84 5.59
N TRP A 139 -14.75 3.63 6.04
CA TRP A 139 -14.96 3.32 7.45
C TRP A 139 -13.70 3.54 8.30
N PHE A 140 -12.54 3.04 7.89
CA PHE A 140 -11.27 3.28 8.59
C PHE A 140 -10.95 4.77 8.74
N LEU A 141 -11.26 5.55 7.71
CA LEU A 141 -11.02 7.00 7.70
C LEU A 141 -12.10 7.82 8.38
N GLY A 142 -13.18 7.19 8.89
CA GLY A 142 -14.32 7.88 9.50
C GLY A 142 -15.11 8.73 8.50
N ILE A 143 -15.03 8.42 7.20
CA ILE A 143 -15.80 9.09 6.15
C ILE A 143 -17.23 8.57 6.22
N LYS A 144 -18.20 9.46 6.47
CA LYS A 144 -19.62 9.09 6.44
C LYS A 144 -20.04 8.80 5.01
N ASN A 145 -20.65 7.63 4.81
CA ASN A 145 -21.37 7.32 3.57
C ASN A 145 -22.54 8.32 3.47
N SER A 146 -22.56 9.07 2.36
CA SER A 146 -23.62 10.06 2.07
C SER A 146 -24.76 9.38 1.33
#